data_AF-A0A9E1J1V3-F1
#
_entry.id   AF-A0A9E1J1V3-F1
#
_cell.length_a   1.000
_cell.length_b   1.000
_cell.length_c   1.000
_cell.angle_alpha   90.00
_cell.angle_beta   90.00
_cell.angle_gamma   90.00
#
_symmetry.space_group_name_H-M   'P 1'
#
loop_
_entity.id
_entity.type
_entity.pdbx_description
1 polymer ?
#
loop_
_entity_poly.entity_id
_entity_poly.type
_entity_poly.pdbx_seq_one_letter_code
_entity_poly.pdbx_strand_id
1 'polypeptide(L)'
;RIGHCLNDFNTNWSRRVLGQGAVVLMISDGLDRDAGEGIGGEIERLHKSCRRLIWLNPLLRYAGFEPKSKGIKALLPHVDDFRTVHNLASLGDLADALGRPQPARRNKYLTEAA
;
A
#
# COMPACT_ATOMS: atom_id res chain seq x y z
N ARG A 1 -11.97 -8.16 4.82
CA ARG A 1 -12.43 -6.78 4.54
C ARG A 1 -11.25 -5.88 4.80
N ILE A 2 -10.52 -5.46 3.77
CA ILE A 2 -9.25 -4.74 3.96
C ILE A 2 -9.49 -3.34 4.53
N GLY A 3 -10.61 -2.69 4.17
CA GLY A 3 -10.97 -1.38 4.73
C GLY A 3 -11.08 -1.39 6.25
N HIS A 4 -11.75 -2.40 6.81
CA HIS A 4 -11.86 -2.57 8.26
C HIS A 4 -10.51 -2.81 8.93
N CYS A 5 -9.66 -3.67 8.36
CA CYS A 5 -8.32 -3.92 8.88
C CYS A 5 -7.46 -2.65 8.91
N LEU A 6 -7.55 -1.81 7.87
CA LEU A 6 -6.85 -0.53 7.81
C LEU A 6 -7.38 0.44 8.89
N ASN A 7 -8.70 0.54 9.05
CA ASN A 7 -9.32 1.34 10.11
C ASN A 7 -8.84 0.93 11.51
N ASP A 8 -8.86 -0.37 11.80
CA ASP A 8 -8.48 -0.90 13.11
C ASP A 8 -7.00 -0.66 13.39
N PHE A 9 -6.14 -0.85 12.39
CA PHE A 9 -4.73 -0.51 12.50
C PHE A 9 -4.51 0.99 12.72
N ASN A 10 -5.18 1.83 11.92
CA ASN A 10 -5.09 3.29 12.02
C ASN A 10 -5.55 3.81 13.38
N THR A 11 -6.57 3.20 13.97
CA THR A 11 -7.13 3.61 15.26
C THR A 11 -6.32 3.11 16.44
N ASN A 12 -5.93 1.84 16.43
CA ASN A 12 -5.34 1.18 17.60
C ASN A 12 -3.81 1.22 17.60
N TRP A 13 -3.16 1.31 16.44
CA TRP A 13 -1.72 1.02 16.32
C TRP A 13 -0.90 2.11 15.64
N SER A 14 -1.44 2.85 14.66
CA SER A 14 -0.66 3.81 13.85
C SER A 14 0.23 4.72 14.70
N ARG A 15 -0.31 5.40 15.71
CA ARG A 15 0.43 6.31 16.59
C ARG A 15 1.46 5.62 17.49
N ARG A 16 1.29 4.32 17.75
CA ARG A 16 2.17 3.52 18.63
C ARG A 16 3.38 2.98 17.88
N VAL A 17 3.22 2.69 16.59
CA VAL A 17 4.24 1.96 15.80
C VAL A 17 4.77 2.73 14.60
N LEU A 18 4.05 3.73 14.09
CA LEU A 18 4.49 4.56 12.97
C LEU A 18 5.18 5.84 13.46
N GLY A 19 6.35 5.66 14.09
CA GLY A 19 7.24 6.76 14.47
C GLY A 19 7.86 7.48 13.26
N GLN A 20 8.78 8.40 13.52
CA GLN A 20 9.46 9.13 12.45
C GLN A 20 10.15 8.18 11.47
N GLY A 21 9.81 8.31 10.19
CA GLY A 21 10.47 7.57 9.11
C GLY A 21 9.94 6.15 8.88
N ALA A 22 8.82 5.75 9.52
CA ALA A 22 8.29 4.40 9.37
C ALA A 22 8.04 4.02 7.90
N VAL A 23 8.56 2.86 7.49
CA VAL A 23 8.25 2.22 6.21
C VAL A 23 7.27 1.10 6.48
N VAL A 24 6.11 1.15 5.83
CA VAL A 24 5.05 0.16 5.96
C VAL A 24 5.09 -0.79 4.78
N LEU A 25 5.23 -2.07 5.09
CA LEU A 25 5.06 -3.15 4.15
C LEU A 25 3.68 -3.77 4.34
N MET A 26 2.77 -3.49 3.41
CA MET A 26 1.43 -4.05 3.40
C MET A 26 1.41 -5.28 2.50
N ILE A 27 1.15 -6.46 3.05
CA ILE A 27 1.06 -7.71 2.29
C ILE A 27 -0.40 -8.10 2.17
N SER A 28 -0.97 -8.00 0.98
CA SER A 28 -2.40 -8.26 0.74
C SER A 28 -2.68 -8.51 -0.74
N ASP A 29 -3.69 -9.30 -1.05
CA ASP A 29 -4.22 -9.49 -2.40
C ASP A 29 -5.21 -8.38 -2.82
N GLY A 30 -5.55 -7.46 -1.91
CA GLY A 30 -6.42 -6.32 -2.17
C GLY A 30 -7.90 -6.70 -2.36
N LEU A 31 -8.30 -7.89 -1.95
CA LEU A 31 -9.68 -8.34 -2.05
C LEU A 31 -10.53 -7.73 -0.93
N ASP A 32 -11.49 -6.90 -1.30
CA ASP A 32 -12.60 -6.54 -0.42
C ASP A 32 -13.93 -6.94 -1.04
N ARG A 33 -14.80 -7.54 -0.22
CA ARG A 33 -16.15 -7.95 -0.63
C ARG A 33 -17.14 -6.78 -0.54
N ASP A 34 -16.83 -5.74 0.22
CA ASP A 34 -17.71 -4.59 0.48
C ASP A 34 -17.57 -3.46 -0.56
N ALA A 35 -17.26 -3.80 -1.82
CA ALA A 35 -17.17 -2.83 -2.92
C ALA A 35 -16.20 -1.64 -2.70
N GLY A 36 -15.29 -1.73 -1.73
CA GLY A 36 -14.27 -0.72 -1.46
C GLY A 36 -14.71 0.50 -0.66
N GLU A 37 -15.89 0.46 -0.03
CA GLU A 37 -16.34 1.53 0.86
C GLU A 37 -15.36 1.72 2.03
N GLY A 38 -14.94 2.96 2.29
CA GLY A 38 -13.99 3.31 3.34
C GLY A 38 -12.51 2.99 3.07
N ILE A 39 -12.17 2.15 2.07
CA ILE A 39 -10.76 1.79 1.80
C ILE A 39 -9.92 3.02 1.46
N GLY A 40 -10.41 3.89 0.57
CA GLY A 40 -9.68 5.07 0.10
C GLY A 40 -9.25 6.00 1.24
N GLY A 41 -10.18 6.30 2.15
CA GLY A 41 -9.88 7.16 3.31
C GLY A 41 -8.88 6.51 4.27
N GLU A 42 -9.03 5.21 4.56
CA GLU A 42 -8.13 4.52 5.49
C GLU A 42 -6.73 4.29 4.93
N ILE A 43 -6.61 3.97 3.63
CA ILE A 43 -5.31 3.83 3.00
C ILE A 43 -4.61 5.19 2.84
N GLU A 44 -5.36 6.28 2.57
CA GLU A 44 -4.81 7.64 2.55
C GLU A 44 -4.27 8.02 3.94
N ARG A 45 -5.04 7.73 5.00
CA ARG A 45 -4.63 7.97 6.38
C ARG A 45 -3.36 7.20 6.75
N LEU A 46 -3.27 5.94 6.34
CA LEU A 46 -2.07 5.12 6.53
C LEU A 46 -0.87 5.71 5.75
N HIS A 47 -1.07 6.10 4.49
CA HIS A 47 -0.03 6.71 3.65
C HIS A 47 0.51 8.01 4.26
N LYS A 48 -0.36 8.86 4.81
CA LYS A 48 0.06 10.08 5.52
C LYS A 48 0.82 9.80 6.81
N SER A 49 0.58 8.64 7.43
CA SER A 49 1.18 8.24 8.71
C SER A 49 2.55 7.55 8.56
N CYS A 50 2.98 7.22 7.34
CA CYS A 50 4.26 6.59 7.09
C CYS A 50 5.10 7.37 6.07
N ARG A 51 6.41 7.13 6.08
CA ARG A 51 7.35 7.71 5.11
C ARG A 51 7.27 7.00 3.76
N ARG A 52 6.94 5.71 3.77
CA ARG A 52 6.78 4.90 2.56
C ARG A 52 5.76 3.80 2.82
N LEU A 53 4.79 3.66 1.92
CA LEU A 53 3.82 2.57 1.91
C LEU A 53 4.07 1.68 0.69
N ILE A 54 4.57 0.47 0.93
CA ILE A 54 4.84 -0.53 -0.10
C ILE A 54 3.75 -1.59 0.00
N TRP A 55 3.02 -1.80 -1.10
CA TRP A 55 2.04 -2.88 -1.19
C TRP A 55 2.62 -4.07 -1.94
N LEU A 56 2.75 -5.19 -1.24
CA LEU A 56 3.09 -6.49 -1.78
C LEU A 56 1.85 -7.31 -2.03
N ASN A 57 1.65 -7.73 -3.27
CA ASN A 57 0.59 -8.67 -3.63
C ASN A 57 1.17 -10.08 -3.88
N PRO A 58 0.93 -11.04 -2.97
CA PRO A 58 1.47 -12.40 -3.10
C PRO A 58 0.72 -13.27 -4.12
N LEU A 59 -0.44 -12.85 -4.64
CA LEU A 59 -1.34 -13.68 -5.45
C LEU A 59 -1.35 -13.38 -6.96
N LEU A 60 -0.52 -12.45 -7.44
CA LEU A 60 -0.56 -11.98 -8.84
C LEU A 60 -0.16 -13.02 -9.92
N ARG A 61 0.10 -14.29 -9.55
CA ARG A 61 0.33 -15.40 -10.49
C ARG A 61 -0.94 -16.00 -11.10
N TYR A 62 -2.14 -15.56 -10.73
CA TYR A 62 -3.34 -15.94 -11.48
C TYR A 62 -3.32 -15.18 -12.81
N ALA A 63 -3.12 -15.87 -13.93
CA ALA A 63 -2.94 -15.33 -15.28
C ALA A 63 -4.11 -14.48 -15.84
N GLY A 64 -5.09 -14.13 -15.00
CA GLY A 64 -6.22 -13.26 -15.29
C GLY A 64 -6.52 -12.26 -14.18
N PHE A 65 -5.54 -11.88 -13.34
CA PHE A 65 -5.73 -10.79 -12.38
C PHE A 65 -5.87 -9.47 -13.12
N GLU A 66 -7.10 -9.12 -13.45
CA GLU A 66 -7.45 -7.78 -13.83
C GLU A 66 -7.80 -7.00 -12.55
N PRO A 67 -7.22 -5.81 -12.32
CA PRO A 67 -7.57 -4.93 -11.20
C PRO A 67 -8.96 -4.31 -11.42
N LYS A 68 -9.99 -5.15 -11.51
CA LYS A 68 -11.39 -4.79 -11.71
C LYS A 68 -12.09 -4.52 -10.38
N SER A 69 -11.55 -5.00 -9.25
CA SER A 69 -12.16 -4.73 -7.95
C SER A 69 -12.00 -3.26 -7.58
N LYS A 70 -13.07 -2.68 -7.05
CA LYS A 70 -13.08 -1.30 -6.53
C LYS A 70 -12.03 -1.10 -5.44
N GLY A 71 -11.72 -2.14 -4.66
CA GLY A 71 -10.70 -2.11 -3.62
C GLY A 71 -9.29 -1.87 -4.17
N ILE A 72 -8.89 -2.59 -5.22
CA ILE A 72 -7.57 -2.37 -5.84
C ILE A 72 -7.48 -0.94 -6.39
N LYS A 73 -8.52 -0.47 -7.08
CA LYS A 73 -8.58 0.91 -7.60
C LYS A 73 -8.48 1.97 -6.50
N ALA A 74 -9.05 1.69 -5.32
CA ALA A 74 -8.96 2.58 -4.17
C ALA A 74 -7.57 2.58 -3.52
N LEU A 75 -6.82 1.47 -3.57
CA LEU A 75 -5.49 1.37 -2.94
C LEU A 75 -4.38 2.01 -3.80
N LEU A 76 -4.42 1.79 -5.11
CA LEU A 76 -3.34 2.17 -6.04
C LEU A 76 -2.89 3.65 -5.95
N PRO A 77 -3.78 4.65 -5.78
CA PRO A 77 -3.36 6.04 -5.69
C PRO A 77 -2.53 6.35 -4.44
N HIS A 78 -2.68 5.58 -3.36
CA HIS A 78 -2.12 5.88 -2.05
C HIS A 78 -0.91 5.03 -1.68
N VAL A 79 -0.49 4.09 -2.53
CA VAL A 79 0.77 3.36 -2.34
C VAL A 79 1.91 4.09 -3.05
N ASP A 80 3.11 4.01 -2.47
CA ASP A 80 4.33 4.55 -3.08
C ASP A 80 4.98 3.54 -4.04
N ASP A 81 4.86 2.25 -3.73
CA ASP A 81 5.38 1.15 -4.52
C ASP A 81 4.39 -0.02 -4.46
N PHE A 82 4.17 -0.67 -5.60
CA PHE A 82 3.32 -1.84 -5.73
C PHE A 82 4.14 -2.94 -6.38
N ARG A 83 4.38 -4.03 -5.64
CA ARG A 83 5.20 -5.15 -6.11
C ARG A 83 4.47 -6.45 -5.99
N THR A 84 4.78 -7.32 -6.92
CA THR A 84 4.28 -8.69 -6.92
C THR A 84 5.34 -9.58 -6.27
N VAL A 85 4.93 -10.44 -5.34
CA VAL A 85 5.86 -11.36 -4.67
C VAL A 85 5.61 -12.75 -5.23
N HIS A 86 6.53 -13.24 -6.06
CA HIS A 86 6.31 -14.45 -6.86
C HIS A 86 7.34 -15.56 -6.64
N ASN A 87 8.33 -15.33 -5.77
CA ASN A 87 9.27 -16.31 -5.21
C ASN A 87 10.22 -15.61 -4.21
N LEU A 88 11.08 -16.40 -3.57
CA LEU A 88 12.08 -15.93 -2.58
C LEU A 88 13.05 -14.88 -3.15
N ALA A 89 13.32 -14.91 -4.47
CA ALA A 89 14.16 -13.91 -5.13
C ALA A 89 13.48 -12.52 -5.16
N SER A 90 12.16 -12.46 -5.33
CA SER A 90 11.39 -11.21 -5.22
C SER A 90 11.46 -10.57 -3.83
N LEU A 91 11.70 -11.37 -2.78
CA LEU A 91 11.95 -10.88 -1.42
C LEU A 91 13.36 -10.28 -1.28
N GLY A 92 14.35 -10.83 -2.00
CA GLY A 92 15.69 -10.24 -2.13
C GLY A 92 15.64 -8.87 -2.82
N ASP A 93 14.93 -8.74 -3.94
CA ASP A 93 14.73 -7.46 -4.63
C ASP A 93 14.03 -6.41 -3.76
N LEU A 94 13.13 -6.86 -2.87
CA LEU A 94 12.51 -5.99 -1.88
C LEU A 94 13.51 -5.53 -0.82
N ALA A 95 14.34 -6.43 -0.29
CA ALA A 95 15.39 -6.07 0.66
C ALA A 95 16.36 -5.04 0.05
N ASP A 96 16.76 -5.23 -1.20
CA ASP A 96 17.58 -4.28 -1.95
C ASP A 96 16.90 -2.93 -2.14
N ALA A 97 15.60 -2.92 -2.45
CA ALA A 97 14.80 -1.70 -2.62
C ALA A 97 14.55 -0.95 -1.30
N LEU A 98 14.59 -1.63 -0.16
CA LEU A 98 14.54 -1.04 1.17
C LEU A 98 15.89 -0.47 1.60
N GLY A 99 17.00 -1.07 1.15
CA GLY A 99 18.35 -0.60 1.44
C GLY A 99 18.80 0.64 0.68
N ARG A 100 18.12 1.02 -0.42
CA ARG A 100 18.47 2.20 -1.22
C ARG A 100 17.93 3.51 -0.61
N PRO A 101 18.67 4.63 -0.70
CA PRO A 101 18.17 5.96 -0.31
C PRO A 101 16.88 6.29 -1.07
N GLN A 102 15.86 6.74 -0.34
CA GLN A 102 14.53 6.95 -0.90
C GLN A 102 14.50 8.23 -1.77
N PRO A 103 13.97 8.18 -3.01
CA PRO A 103 13.73 9.39 -3.80
C PRO A 103 12.70 10.29 -3.09
N ALA A 104 12.84 11.61 -3.27
CA ALA A 104 11.91 12.58 -2.69
C ALA A 104 10.46 12.24 -3.10
N ARG A 105 9.54 12.30 -2.14
CA ARG A 105 8.12 11.95 -2.34
C ARG A 105 7.54 12.86 -3.42
N ARG A 106 7.13 12.30 -4.57
CA ARG A 106 6.49 13.07 -5.64
C ARG A 106 5.11 13.51 -5.15
N ASN A 107 4.92 14.81 -4.97
CA ASN A 107 3.66 15.37 -4.50
C ASN A 107 2.62 15.29 -5.62
N LYS A 108 1.75 14.27 -5.58
CA LYS A 108 0.75 13.97 -6.61
C LYS A 108 -0.29 15.10 -6.77
N TYR A 109 -0.41 15.98 -5.77
CA TYR A 109 -1.34 17.13 -5.77
C TYR A 109 -0.82 18.38 -6.48
N LEU A 110 0.46 18.42 -6.89
CA LEU A 110 1.01 19.54 -7.66
C LEU A 110 0.87 19.35 -9.18
N THR A 111 0.60 18.12 -9.64
CA THR A 111 0.52 17.78 -11.07
C THR A 111 -0.85 18.02 -11.72
N GLU A 112 -1.88 18.36 -10.95
CA GLU A 112 -3.23 18.66 -11.47
C GLU A 112 -3.54 20.17 -11.49
N ALA A 113 -2.57 21.02 -11.12
CA ALA A 113 -2.73 22.48 -11.04
C ALA A 113 -2.06 23.25 -12.20
N ALA A 114 -1.74 22.57 -13.32
CA ALA A 114 -1.09 23.15 -14.50
C ALA A 114 -1.88 22.84 -15.77
#